data_AF-A0A963ENJ0-F1
#
_entry.id   AF-A0A963ENJ0-F1
#
_cell.length_a   1.000
_cell.length_b   1.000
_cell.length_c   1.000
_cell.angle_alpha   90.00
_cell.angle_beta   90.00
_cell.angle_gamma   90.00
#
_symmetry.space_group_name_H-M   'P 1'
#
loop_
_entity.id
_entity.type
_entity.pdbx_description
1 polymer ?
#
loop_
_entity_poly.entity_id
_entity_poly.type
_entity_poly.pdbx_seq_one_letter_code
_entity_poly.pdbx_strand_id
1 'polypeptide(L)'
;NKMNPVPSAPTPLLIGGHTEPALQRAARVGDGWMCAGADMQQLQAYIGRLNQLRDEYGTADRPFQIFTTGQNAFTREGIAELEAIGVTSVVIGFRNVYEMEADKPLEEKIQMLNWYAGEFINA
;
A
#
# COMPACT_ATOMS: atom_id res chain seq x y z
N ASN A 1 -16.28 -0.14 29.97
CA ASN A 1 -15.94 -1.40 29.28
C ASN A 1 -14.44 -1.45 29.03
N LYS A 2 -13.73 -2.44 29.57
CA LYS A 2 -12.29 -2.62 29.38
C LYS A 2 -12.07 -3.73 28.35
N MET A 3 -11.35 -3.44 27.27
CA MET A 3 -11.01 -4.41 26.23
C MET A 3 -9.80 -5.22 26.69
N ASN A 4 -9.95 -6.54 26.83
CA ASN A 4 -8.89 -7.48 27.20
C ASN A 4 -8.94 -8.68 26.23
N PRO A 5 -7.78 -9.22 25.78
CA PRO A 5 -6.43 -8.77 26.10
C PRO A 5 -6.06 -7.44 25.43
N VAL A 6 -5.13 -6.71 26.03
CA VAL A 6 -4.56 -5.48 25.46
C VAL A 6 -3.39 -5.87 24.54
N PRO A 7 -3.29 -5.32 23.32
CA PRO A 7 -2.13 -5.52 22.46
C PRO A 7 -0.82 -5.14 23.16
N SER A 8 0.26 -5.89 22.88
CA SER A 8 1.59 -5.60 23.43
C SER A 8 2.25 -4.34 22.86
N ALA A 9 1.75 -3.85 21.72
CA ALA A 9 2.17 -2.62 21.07
C ALA A 9 0.97 -1.93 20.40
N PRO A 10 1.04 -0.61 20.12
CA PRO A 10 0.00 0.09 19.38
C PRO A 10 -0.24 -0.54 17.99
N THR A 11 -1.51 -0.73 17.63
CA THR A 11 -1.89 -1.22 16.29
C THR A 11 -1.73 -0.09 15.27
N PRO A 12 -0.95 -0.28 14.18
CA PRO A 12 -0.81 0.75 13.14
C PRO A 12 -2.14 1.11 12.48
N LEU A 13 -2.37 2.40 12.27
CA LEU A 13 -3.56 2.92 11.59
C LEU A 13 -3.23 3.34 10.16
N LEU A 14 -3.55 2.47 9.20
CA LEU A 14 -3.46 2.79 7.77
C LEU A 14 -4.78 3.40 7.28
N ILE A 15 -4.69 4.56 6.63
CA ILE A 15 -5.86 5.27 6.10
C ILE A 15 -5.90 5.12 4.58
N GLY A 16 -7.04 4.67 4.05
CA GLY A 16 -7.28 4.58 2.61
C GLY A 16 -7.98 5.82 2.04
N GLY A 17 -7.96 5.93 0.71
CA GLY A 17 -8.71 6.93 -0.06
C GLY A 17 -7.82 7.99 -0.72
N HIS A 18 -8.28 8.50 -1.86
CA HIS A 18 -7.55 9.46 -2.71
C HIS A 18 -8.00 10.92 -2.56
N THR A 19 -9.05 11.18 -1.79
CA THR A 19 -9.59 12.54 -1.63
C THR A 19 -8.72 13.35 -0.66
N GLU A 20 -8.67 14.66 -0.85
CA GLU A 20 -7.92 15.56 0.02
C GLU A 20 -8.24 15.36 1.53
N PRO A 21 -9.51 15.22 1.97
CA PRO A 21 -9.81 14.91 3.37
C PRO A 21 -9.29 13.55 3.85
N ALA A 22 -9.12 12.57 2.97
CA ALA A 22 -8.50 11.29 3.32
C ALA A 22 -6.99 11.44 3.48
N LEU A 23 -6.32 12.15 2.56
CA LEU A 23 -4.88 12.43 2.63
C LEU A 23 -4.53 13.26 3.88
N GLN A 24 -5.30 14.31 4.18
CA GLN A 24 -5.13 15.11 5.40
C GLN A 24 -5.24 14.25 6.67
N ARG A 25 -6.18 13.30 6.69
CA ARG A 25 -6.35 12.40 7.83
C ARG A 25 -5.18 11.44 7.96
N ALA A 26 -4.73 10.85 6.85
CA ALA A 26 -3.57 9.99 6.81
C ALA A 26 -2.34 10.73 7.36
N ALA A 27 -2.04 11.92 6.83
CA ALA A 27 -0.90 12.73 7.25
C ALA A 27 -0.96 13.20 8.71
N ARG A 28 -2.15 13.53 9.22
CA ARG A 28 -2.30 14.10 10.57
C ARG A 28 -2.26 13.05 11.68
N VAL A 29 -2.94 11.92 11.50
CA VAL A 29 -3.15 10.93 12.58
C VAL A 29 -2.82 9.49 12.21
N GLY A 30 -2.62 9.18 10.93
CA GLY A 30 -2.30 7.82 10.49
C GLY A 30 -0.84 7.46 10.73
N ASP A 31 -0.58 6.16 10.73
CA ASP A 31 0.77 5.56 10.67
C ASP A 31 1.13 5.14 9.23
N GLY A 32 0.24 5.44 8.28
CA GLY A 32 0.44 5.19 6.86
C GLY A 32 -0.78 5.45 6.02
N TRP A 33 -0.60 5.28 4.71
CA TRP A 33 -1.63 5.43 3.69
C TRP A 33 -1.68 4.20 2.78
N MET A 34 -2.91 3.82 2.39
CA MET A 34 -3.16 2.69 1.50
C MET A 34 -3.84 3.18 0.23
N CYS A 35 -3.07 3.17 -0.87
CA CYS A 35 -3.58 3.46 -2.20
C CYS A 35 -4.46 2.29 -2.69
N ALA A 36 -5.67 2.59 -3.15
CA ALA A 36 -6.60 1.61 -3.73
C ALA A 36 -6.31 1.29 -5.21
N GLY A 37 -5.22 1.83 -5.76
CA GLY A 37 -4.87 1.77 -7.17
C GLY A 37 -4.69 3.18 -7.75
N ALA A 38 -3.59 3.39 -8.44
CA ALA A 38 -3.22 4.62 -9.13
C ALA A 38 -2.15 4.26 -10.19
N ASP A 39 -2.09 5.00 -11.28
CA ASP A 39 -0.90 4.93 -12.14
C ASP A 39 0.31 5.58 -11.45
N MET A 40 1.51 5.42 -12.02
CA MET A 40 2.75 5.92 -11.42
C MET A 40 2.74 7.45 -11.23
N GLN A 41 2.19 8.20 -12.18
CA GLN A 41 2.14 9.66 -12.10
C GLN A 41 1.20 10.12 -10.99
N GLN A 42 0.03 9.50 -10.89
CA GLN A 42 -0.93 9.73 -9.81
C GLN A 42 -0.34 9.37 -8.46
N LEU A 43 0.33 8.22 -8.36
CA LEU A 43 0.95 7.75 -7.12
C LEU A 43 2.03 8.74 -6.64
N GLN A 44 2.90 9.21 -7.53
CA GLN A 44 3.88 10.26 -7.22
C GLN A 44 3.20 11.54 -6.72
N ALA A 45 2.11 11.97 -7.37
CA ALA A 45 1.36 13.16 -6.96
C ALA A 45 0.75 12.99 -5.55
N TYR A 46 0.17 11.83 -5.25
CA TYR A 46 -0.39 11.54 -3.93
C TYR A 46 0.67 11.48 -2.84
N ILE A 47 1.79 10.80 -3.09
CA ILE A 47 2.89 10.71 -2.13
C ILE A 47 3.50 12.09 -1.89
N GLY A 48 3.70 12.89 -2.95
CA GLY A 48 4.15 14.27 -2.82
C GLY A 48 3.21 15.11 -1.96
N ARG A 49 1.90 15.00 -2.18
CA ARG A 49 0.90 15.72 -1.37
C ARG A 49 0.88 15.24 0.08
N LEU A 50 0.99 13.94 0.33
CA LEU A 50 1.09 13.38 1.69
C LEU A 50 2.30 13.92 2.43
N ASN A 51 3.47 13.95 1.78
CA ASN A 51 4.68 14.48 2.41
C ASN A 51 4.52 15.96 2.79
N GLN A 52 3.97 16.78 1.88
CA GLN A 52 3.66 18.18 2.18
C GLN A 52 2.71 18.33 3.38
N LEU A 53 1.62 17.55 3.41
CA LEU A 53 0.66 17.57 4.52
C LEU A 53 1.29 17.12 5.84
N ARG A 54 2.22 16.17 5.80
CA ARG A 54 2.95 15.71 7.00
C ARG A 54 3.90 16.77 7.52
N ASP A 55 4.54 17.54 6.64
CA ASP A 55 5.30 18.73 7.04
C ASP A 55 4.39 19.78 7.68
N GLU A 56 3.24 20.09 7.05
CA GLU A 56 2.26 21.06 7.55
C GLU A 56 1.69 20.68 8.94
N TYR A 57 1.48 19.39 9.20
CA TYR A 57 0.99 18.89 10.49
C TYR A 57 2.10 18.56 11.50
N GLY A 58 3.38 18.70 11.13
CA GLY A 58 4.50 18.37 12.00
C GLY A 58 4.60 16.88 12.35
N THR A 59 4.30 16.00 11.39
CA THR A 59 4.36 14.54 11.52
C THR A 59 5.38 13.87 10.59
N ALA A 60 6.21 14.67 9.92
CA ALA A 60 7.22 14.21 8.96
C ALA A 60 8.30 13.32 9.60
N ASP A 61 8.61 13.52 10.89
CA ASP A 61 9.58 12.78 11.67
C ASP A 61 9.07 11.42 12.18
N ARG A 62 7.77 11.15 12.05
CA ARG A 62 7.15 9.87 12.45
C ARG A 62 7.31 8.81 11.36
N PRO A 63 7.37 7.51 11.72
CA PRO A 63 7.25 6.43 10.74
C PRO A 63 5.93 6.53 9.96
N PHE A 64 5.97 6.27 8.66
CA PHE A 64 4.78 6.30 7.82
C PHE A 64 4.90 5.30 6.69
N GLN A 65 3.95 4.36 6.63
CA GLN A 65 3.95 3.32 5.62
C GLN A 65 3.12 3.75 4.41
N ILE A 66 3.59 3.45 3.21
CA ILE A 66 2.87 3.70 1.96
C ILE A 66 2.65 2.36 1.28
N PHE A 67 1.38 1.97 1.20
CA PHE A 67 0.93 0.76 0.51
C PHE A 67 0.36 1.12 -0.84
N THR A 68 0.70 0.33 -1.86
CA THR A 68 0.06 0.44 -3.17
C THR A 68 -0.27 -0.93 -3.75
N THR A 69 -1.12 -0.91 -4.77
CA THR A 69 -1.39 -2.03 -5.68
C THR A 69 -1.02 -1.58 -7.09
N GLY A 70 -0.70 -2.51 -7.99
CA GLY A 70 -0.50 -2.16 -9.39
C GLY A 70 0.40 -3.13 -10.14
N GLN A 71 0.45 -2.94 -11.46
CA GLN A 71 1.20 -3.81 -12.38
C GLN A 71 2.72 -3.69 -12.19
N ASN A 72 3.22 -2.53 -11.75
CA ASN A 72 4.64 -2.32 -11.46
C ASN A 72 5.19 -3.30 -10.42
N ALA A 73 4.35 -3.84 -9.53
CA ALA A 73 4.76 -4.81 -8.53
C ALA A 73 5.08 -6.21 -9.10
N PHE A 74 4.85 -6.48 -10.38
CA PHE A 74 5.13 -7.77 -11.03
C PHE A 74 6.45 -7.80 -11.81
N THR A 75 7.32 -6.81 -11.62
CA THR A 75 8.67 -6.75 -12.20
C THR A 75 9.66 -6.20 -11.18
N ARG A 76 10.94 -6.58 -11.24
CA ARG A 76 11.94 -6.08 -10.29
C ARG A 76 12.19 -4.59 -10.48
N GLU A 77 12.24 -4.15 -11.73
CA GLU A 77 12.40 -2.76 -12.14
C GLU A 77 11.24 -1.92 -11.60
N GLY A 78 10.00 -2.38 -11.80
CA GLY A 78 8.82 -1.68 -11.29
C GLY A 78 8.76 -1.64 -9.76
N ILE A 79 9.18 -2.69 -9.05
CA ILE A 79 9.30 -2.65 -7.59
C ILE A 79 10.34 -1.60 -7.15
N ALA A 80 11.49 -1.53 -7.82
CA ALA A 80 12.52 -0.53 -7.53
C ALA A 80 12.03 0.91 -7.81
N GLU A 81 11.25 1.12 -8.88
CA GLU A 81 10.61 2.41 -9.17
C GLU A 81 9.61 2.82 -8.07
N LEU A 82 8.80 1.87 -7.58
CA LEU A 82 7.85 2.11 -6.50
C LEU A 82 8.59 2.47 -5.19
N GLU A 83 9.65 1.73 -4.85
CA GLU A 83 10.48 2.03 -3.69
C GLU A 83 11.13 3.42 -3.79
N ALA A 84 11.64 3.79 -4.96
CA ALA A 84 12.29 5.09 -5.20
C ALA A 84 11.36 6.29 -4.96
N ILE A 85 10.05 6.12 -5.13
CA ILE A 85 9.06 7.17 -4.85
C ILE A 85 8.49 7.11 -3.43
N GLY A 86 8.99 6.21 -2.58
CA GLY A 86 8.63 6.11 -1.17
C GLY A 86 7.55 5.07 -0.83
N VAL A 87 7.18 4.18 -1.76
CA VAL A 87 6.32 3.03 -1.43
C VAL A 87 7.08 2.08 -0.51
N THR A 88 6.47 1.70 0.61
CA THR A 88 7.10 0.79 1.58
C THR A 88 6.60 -0.64 1.43
N SER A 89 5.45 -0.86 0.81
CA SER A 89 4.83 -2.18 0.68
C SER A 89 3.90 -2.25 -0.52
N VAL A 90 3.86 -3.39 -1.18
CA VAL A 90 2.93 -3.68 -2.29
C VAL A 90 1.95 -4.77 -1.87
N VAL A 91 0.68 -4.57 -2.22
CA VAL A 91 -0.37 -5.58 -2.04
C VAL A 91 -0.62 -6.24 -3.38
N ILE A 92 -0.48 -7.58 -3.43
CA ILE A 92 -0.53 -8.34 -4.66
C ILE A 92 -1.89 -9.00 -4.81
N GLY A 93 -2.60 -8.61 -5.86
CA GLY A 93 -3.82 -9.27 -6.33
C GLY A 93 -3.56 -9.92 -7.68
N PHE A 94 -3.87 -11.20 -7.79
CA PHE A 94 -3.70 -11.98 -9.03
C PHE A 94 -4.94 -11.97 -9.94
N ARG A 95 -5.91 -11.10 -9.62
CA ARG A 95 -7.15 -10.93 -10.36
C ARG A 95 -7.56 -9.47 -10.30
N ASN A 96 -7.97 -8.92 -11.44
CA ASN A 96 -8.64 -7.64 -11.47
C ASN A 96 -10.12 -7.83 -11.11
N VAL A 97 -10.52 -7.43 -9.90
CA VAL A 97 -11.91 -7.58 -9.44
C VAL A 97 -12.89 -6.70 -10.21
N TYR A 98 -12.41 -5.68 -10.94
CA TYR A 98 -13.23 -4.75 -11.71
C TYR A 98 -13.55 -5.26 -13.13
N GLU A 99 -12.77 -6.19 -13.66
CA GLU A 99 -12.96 -6.73 -15.02
C GLU A 99 -14.04 -7.81 -15.08
N MET A 100 -14.69 -8.14 -13.94
CA MET A 100 -15.77 -9.12 -13.83
C MET A 100 -15.44 -10.50 -14.44
N GLU A 101 -14.16 -10.84 -14.57
CA GLU A 101 -13.72 -12.11 -15.13
C GLU A 101 -14.18 -13.30 -14.28
N ALA A 102 -14.37 -14.45 -14.91
CA ALA A 102 -14.57 -15.69 -14.18
C ALA A 102 -13.37 -15.94 -13.24
N ASP A 103 -13.67 -16.49 -12.06
CA ASP A 103 -12.63 -16.76 -11.09
C ASP A 103 -11.72 -17.92 -11.57
N LYS A 104 -10.46 -17.90 -11.14
CA LYS A 104 -9.47 -18.93 -11.49
C LYS A 104 -9.64 -20.16 -10.59
N PRO A 105 -9.38 -21.39 -11.11
CA PRO A 105 -9.33 -22.59 -10.28
C PRO A 105 -8.35 -22.44 -9.11
N LEU A 106 -8.61 -23.14 -8.00
CA LEU A 106 -7.74 -23.11 -6.81
C LEU A 106 -6.27 -23.40 -7.15
N GLU A 107 -6.03 -24.42 -7.98
CA GLU A 107 -4.70 -24.82 -8.38
C GLU A 107 -3.95 -23.68 -9.08
N GLU A 108 -4.59 -22.98 -10.01
CA GLU A 108 -3.99 -21.83 -10.70
C GLU A 108 -3.65 -20.69 -9.73
N LYS A 109 -4.53 -20.40 -8.76
CA LYS A 109 -4.27 -19.38 -7.72
C LYS A 109 -3.07 -19.72 -6.85
N ILE A 110 -2.91 -21.00 -6.48
CA ILE A 110 -1.76 -21.48 -5.71
C ILE A 110 -0.48 -21.34 -6.53
N GLN A 111 -0.51 -21.68 -7.83
CA GLN A 111 0.63 -21.53 -8.73
C GLN A 111 1.06 -20.07 -8.87
N MET A 112 0.12 -19.12 -9.00
CA MET A 112 0.43 -17.69 -9.07
C MET A 112 1.09 -17.18 -7.79
N LEU A 113 0.59 -17.60 -6.61
CA LEU A 113 1.19 -17.27 -5.31
C LEU A 113 2.62 -17.81 -5.19
N ASN A 114 2.82 -19.09 -5.53
CA ASN A 114 4.13 -19.72 -5.47
C ASN A 114 5.13 -19.07 -6.44
N TRP A 115 4.68 -18.74 -7.65
CA TRP A 115 5.52 -18.03 -8.62
C TRP A 115 5.97 -16.66 -8.08
N TYR A 116 5.03 -15.82 -7.61
CA TYR A 116 5.39 -14.50 -7.10
C TYR A 116 6.34 -14.58 -5.90
N ALA A 117 6.08 -15.51 -4.97
CA ALA A 117 6.97 -15.72 -3.82
C ALA A 117 8.38 -16.18 -4.24
N GLY A 118 8.46 -17.11 -5.19
CA GLY A 118 9.72 -17.61 -5.73
C GLY A 118 10.51 -16.55 -6.50
N GLU A 119 9.83 -15.66 -7.22
CA GLU A 119 10.47 -14.61 -8.01
C GLU A 119 10.90 -13.42 -7.14
N PHE A 120 10.03 -12.93 -6.24
CA PHE A 120 10.24 -11.60 -5.62
C PHE A 120 10.51 -11.60 -4.11
N ILE A 121 10.17 -12.68 -3.38
CA ILE A 121 10.26 -12.69 -1.91
C ILE A 121 11.46 -13.50 -1.43
N ASN A 122 11.78 -14.61 -2.09
CA ASN A 122 12.88 -15.48 -1.69
C ASN A 122 14.20 -15.02 -2.32
N ALA A 123 15.18 -14.67 -1.47
CA ALA A 123 16.60 -14.63 -1.77
C ALA A 123 17.32 -15.65 -0.88
#